data_AF-A0A3N4W6U5-F1
#
_entry.id   AF-A0A3N4W6U5-F1
#
_cell.length_a   1.000
_cell.length_b   1.000
_cell.length_c   1.000
_cell.angle_alpha   90.00
_cell.angle_beta   90.00
_cell.angle_gamma   90.00
#
_symmetry.space_group_name_H-M   'P 1'
#
loop_
_entity.id
_entity.type
_entity.pdbx_description
1 polymer ?
#
loop_
_entity_poly.entity_id
_entity_poly.type
_entity_poly.pdbx_seq_one_letter_code
_entity_poly.pdbx_strand_id
1 'polypeptide(L)'
;MPFFPALFRLIPFDHSRCRVTAGIRYVPLPGLGGRRRARPDSPNTAWRNAAFRGYADHMASAEYRAARDRLDALARAAPTAMMCAEAMWWQCHRGLIADDFKASGWRVVHLMAPGRAEEHPYTGAARRVDGRLSYSAADDERQSPLF
;
A
#
# COMPACT_ATOMS: atom_id res chain seq x y z
N MET A 1 -11.82 -25.59 13.33
CA MET A 1 -10.85 -24.97 12.40
C MET A 1 -11.22 -23.51 12.21
N PRO A 2 -10.72 -22.55 13.01
CA PRO A 2 -11.14 -21.16 12.88
C PRO A 2 -10.26 -20.40 11.89
N PHE A 3 -10.96 -19.80 10.94
CA PHE A 3 -10.55 -18.82 9.95
C PHE A 3 -10.26 -17.49 10.67
N PHE A 4 -9.07 -16.90 10.50
CA PHE A 4 -8.71 -15.58 11.06
C PHE A 4 -8.37 -14.61 9.90
N PRO A 5 -8.99 -13.41 9.84
CA PRO A 5 -8.57 -12.37 8.89
C PRO A 5 -7.22 -11.81 9.33
N ALA A 6 -6.31 -11.62 8.36
CA ALA A 6 -4.93 -11.21 8.62
C ALA A 6 -4.87 -9.83 9.27
N LEU A 7 -4.06 -9.76 10.32
CA LEU A 7 -4.09 -8.64 11.21
C LEU A 7 -2.75 -8.53 11.96
N PHE A 8 -2.12 -7.34 11.86
CA PHE A 8 -1.25 -6.79 12.91
C PHE A 8 -2.07 -6.86 14.21
N ARG A 9 -1.79 -7.79 15.14
CA ARG A 9 -2.62 -8.15 16.32
C ARG A 9 -3.42 -6.93 16.89
N LEU A 10 -4.76 -6.84 17.03
CA LEU A 10 -5.90 -7.77 17.30
C LEU A 10 -7.16 -7.77 16.36
N ILE A 11 -7.79 -8.96 16.26
CA ILE A 11 -8.87 -9.56 15.42
C ILE A 11 -10.20 -8.74 15.38
N PRO A 12 -11.27 -9.18 14.68
CA PRO A 12 -11.75 -8.88 13.32
C PRO A 12 -12.58 -7.57 13.18
N PHE A 13 -12.98 -7.24 11.96
CA PHE A 13 -13.65 -6.01 11.52
C PHE A 13 -15.08 -5.83 12.08
N ASP A 14 -15.28 -4.85 12.97
CA ASP A 14 -16.53 -4.08 13.15
C ASP A 14 -16.16 -2.62 13.50
N HIS A 15 -16.76 -1.66 12.80
CA HIS A 15 -16.42 -0.24 12.85
C HIS A 15 -16.69 0.45 14.20
N SER A 16 -17.30 -0.23 15.18
CA SER A 16 -17.85 0.41 16.37
C SER A 16 -16.97 0.41 17.63
N ARG A 17 -15.86 -0.36 17.72
CA ARG A 17 -15.04 -0.41 18.97
C ARG A 17 -13.55 -0.72 18.76
N CYS A 18 -12.75 0.29 18.42
CA CYS A 18 -11.29 0.21 18.58
C CYS A 18 -10.91 0.46 20.05
N ARG A 19 -10.65 -0.59 20.84
CA ARG A 19 -10.10 -0.45 22.20
C ARG A 19 -8.57 -0.37 22.14
N VAL A 20 -8.05 0.79 22.53
CA VAL A 20 -6.65 1.07 22.81
C VAL A 20 -6.24 0.37 24.11
N THR A 21 -5.92 -0.93 24.07
CA THR A 21 -5.54 -1.67 25.30
C THR A 21 -4.10 -2.18 25.33
N ALA A 22 -3.27 -1.83 24.34
CA ALA A 22 -1.87 -2.30 24.26
C ALA A 22 -0.82 -1.17 24.06
N GLY A 23 -1.17 0.09 24.36
CA GLY A 23 -0.26 1.23 24.14
C GLY A 23 -0.04 1.58 22.65
N ILE A 24 -0.88 1.06 21.76
CA ILE A 24 -0.81 1.33 20.31
C ILE A 24 -1.65 2.57 20.01
N ARG A 25 -0.98 3.61 19.51
CA ARG A 25 -1.66 4.81 18.99
C ARG A 25 -2.22 4.52 17.60
N TYR A 26 -3.53 4.71 17.43
CA TYR A 26 -4.18 4.65 16.13
C TYR A 26 -4.25 6.04 15.50
N VAL A 27 -3.86 6.16 14.22
CA VAL A 27 -3.92 7.42 13.48
C VAL A 27 -4.63 7.17 12.14
N PRO A 28 -5.83 7.74 11.91
CA PRO A 28 -6.50 7.61 10.62
C PRO A 28 -5.79 8.46 9.56
N LEU A 29 -5.51 7.86 8.40
CA LEU A 29 -4.91 8.51 7.23
C LEU A 29 -5.79 8.27 5.98
N PRO A 30 -6.99 8.88 5.90
CA PRO A 30 -7.95 8.61 4.82
C PRO A 30 -7.40 8.91 3.41
N GLY A 31 -6.46 9.85 3.29
CA GLY A 31 -5.80 10.17 2.01
C GLY A 31 -4.95 9.04 1.43
N LEU A 32 -4.60 8.02 2.22
CA LEU A 32 -3.94 6.78 1.76
C LEU A 32 -4.94 5.64 1.52
N GLY A 33 -6.21 5.82 1.86
CA GLY A 33 -7.25 4.79 1.77
C GLY A 33 -8.30 5.06 0.70
N GLY A 34 -9.21 4.11 0.55
CA GLY A 34 -10.38 4.21 -0.31
C GLY A 34 -10.14 3.80 -1.76
N ARG A 35 -11.24 3.48 -2.45
CA ARG A 35 -11.22 3.12 -3.88
C ARG A 35 -11.10 4.39 -4.72
N ARG A 36 -10.42 4.26 -5.86
CA ARG A 36 -10.18 5.35 -6.80
C ARG A 36 -10.50 4.86 -8.20
N ARG A 37 -11.17 5.70 -8.99
CA ARG A 37 -11.52 5.38 -10.37
C ARG A 37 -10.37 5.80 -11.27
N ALA A 38 -9.94 4.90 -12.16
CA ALA A 38 -8.95 5.23 -13.17
C ALA A 38 -9.44 6.32 -14.10
N ARG A 39 -8.53 7.25 -14.42
CA ARG A 39 -8.79 8.25 -15.45
C ARG A 39 -8.79 7.58 -16.83
N PRO A 40 -9.61 8.05 -17.79
CA PRO A 40 -9.57 7.56 -19.17
C PRO A 40 -8.19 7.72 -19.83
N ASP A 41 -7.48 8.79 -19.47
CA ASP A 41 -6.15 9.17 -19.97
C ASP A 41 -5.02 8.81 -18.98
N SER A 42 -5.22 7.76 -18.16
CA SER A 42 -4.24 7.36 -17.14
C SER A 42 -2.88 6.99 -17.77
N PRO A 43 -1.77 7.58 -17.29
CA PRO A 43 -0.43 7.21 -17.74
C PRO A 43 0.04 5.87 -17.13
N ASN A 44 -0.69 5.34 -16.14
CA ASN A 44 -0.33 4.13 -15.38
C ASN A 44 -0.76 2.86 -16.12
N THR A 45 -0.33 2.74 -17.39
CA THR A 45 -0.78 1.71 -18.34
C THR A 45 -0.23 0.32 -18.04
N ALA A 46 0.82 0.18 -17.22
CA ALA A 46 1.37 -1.12 -16.84
C ALA A 46 0.38 -1.98 -16.05
N TRP A 47 -0.45 -1.36 -15.19
CA TRP A 47 -1.48 -2.07 -14.45
C TRP A 47 -2.52 -2.68 -15.40
N ARG A 48 -2.94 -3.94 -15.20
CA ARG A 48 -4.09 -4.48 -15.96
C ARG A 48 -5.42 -4.16 -15.29
N ASN A 49 -5.43 -4.17 -13.96
CA ASN A 49 -6.61 -3.94 -13.14
C ASN A 49 -6.92 -2.43 -13.01
N ALA A 50 -8.16 -2.06 -13.31
CA ALA A 50 -8.60 -0.66 -13.28
C ALA A 50 -8.59 -0.01 -11.88
N ALA A 51 -8.81 -0.78 -10.81
CA ALA A 51 -8.76 -0.25 -9.45
C ALA A 51 -7.32 0.12 -9.03
N PHE A 52 -6.35 -0.72 -9.36
CA PHE A 52 -4.93 -0.41 -9.12
C PHE A 52 -4.44 0.75 -9.98
N ARG A 53 -4.86 0.81 -11.25
CA ARG A 53 -4.60 1.96 -12.12
C ARG A 53 -5.15 3.26 -11.53
N GLY A 54 -6.40 3.24 -11.05
CA GLY A 54 -7.01 4.41 -10.42
C GLY A 54 -6.34 4.83 -9.12
N TYR A 55 -5.83 3.88 -8.34
CA TYR A 55 -5.02 4.22 -7.18
C TYR A 55 -3.67 4.82 -7.57
N ALA A 56 -3.01 4.29 -8.61
CA ALA A 56 -1.79 4.88 -9.15
C ALA A 56 -1.99 6.31 -9.66
N ASP A 57 -3.15 6.62 -10.27
CA ASP A 57 -3.52 7.99 -10.64
C ASP A 57 -3.64 8.88 -9.39
N HIS A 58 -4.25 8.36 -8.32
CA HIS A 58 -4.40 9.07 -7.04
C HIS A 58 -3.06 9.38 -6.37
N MET A 59 -2.02 8.56 -6.56
CA MET A 59 -0.69 8.83 -6.01
C MET A 59 -0.07 10.14 -6.50
N ALA A 60 -0.50 10.62 -7.67
CA ALA A 60 -0.10 11.94 -8.20
C ALA A 60 -0.91 13.11 -7.61
N SER A 61 -1.88 12.87 -6.73
CA SER A 61 -2.69 13.93 -6.10
C SER A 61 -1.96 14.61 -4.94
N ALA A 62 -2.36 15.85 -4.62
CA ALA A 62 -1.87 16.56 -3.44
C ALA A 62 -2.33 15.87 -2.13
N GLU A 63 -3.52 15.28 -2.12
CA GLU A 63 -4.06 14.54 -0.98
C GLU A 63 -3.20 13.34 -0.62
N TYR A 64 -2.83 12.53 -1.62
CA TYR A 64 -1.94 11.40 -1.41
C TYR A 64 -0.58 11.84 -0.87
N ARG A 65 0.05 12.86 -1.49
CA ARG A 65 1.36 13.37 -1.05
C ARG A 65 1.34 13.83 0.41
N ALA A 66 0.34 14.62 0.80
CA ALA A 66 0.21 15.10 2.17
C ALA A 66 0.03 13.94 3.17
N ALA A 67 -0.75 12.92 2.81
CA ALA A 67 -0.95 11.77 3.67
C ALA A 67 0.29 10.85 3.73
N ARG A 68 1.01 10.70 2.62
CA ARG A 68 2.30 10.01 2.52
C ARG A 68 3.36 10.67 3.39
N ASP A 69 3.47 12.00 3.34
CA ASP A 69 4.46 12.75 4.14
C ASP A 69 4.14 12.63 5.64
N ARG A 70 2.85 12.66 5.99
CA ARG A 70 2.42 12.40 7.36
C ARG A 70 2.78 10.99 7.82
N LEU A 71 2.67 9.98 6.96
CA LEU A 71 3.09 8.62 7.30
C LEU A 71 4.61 8.51 7.47
N ASP A 72 5.39 9.13 6.59
CA ASP A 72 6.86 9.17 6.70
C ASP A 72 7.29 9.80 8.04
N ALA A 73 6.70 10.93 8.41
CA ALA A 73 6.97 11.58 9.69
C ALA A 73 6.61 10.69 10.89
N LEU A 74 5.47 9.98 10.85
CA LEU A 74 5.07 9.03 11.89
C LEU A 74 6.07 7.86 12.00
N ALA A 75 6.50 7.31 10.86
CA ALA A 75 7.43 6.19 10.80
C ALA A 75 8.85 6.54 11.25
N ARG A 76 9.29 7.79 11.07
CA ARG A 76 10.55 8.30 11.64
C ARG A 76 10.49 8.50 13.14
N ALA A 77 9.34 8.92 13.67
CA ALA A 77 9.17 9.21 15.08
C ALA A 77 9.01 7.95 15.94
N ALA A 78 8.39 6.90 15.40
CA ALA A 78 8.14 5.67 16.14
C ALA A 78 7.90 4.47 15.20
N PRO A 79 8.10 3.23 15.69
CA PRO A 79 7.68 2.02 14.97
C PRO A 79 6.21 2.16 14.53
N THR A 80 5.99 2.10 13.22
CA THR A 80 4.69 2.40 12.61
C THR A 80 4.26 1.27 11.69
N ALA A 81 2.98 0.93 11.79
CA ALA A 81 2.33 -0.08 10.97
C ALA A 81 1.20 0.56 10.17
N MET A 82 1.16 0.30 8.86
CA MET A 82 0.02 0.63 8.02
C MET A 82 -0.86 -0.60 7.82
N MET A 83 -2.18 -0.40 7.98
CA MET A 83 -3.15 -1.47 7.85
C MET A 83 -4.23 -1.12 6.81
N CYS A 84 -4.81 -2.14 6.21
CA CYS A 84 -5.98 -2.07 5.34
C CYS A 84 -6.92 -3.23 5.68
N ALA A 85 -8.11 -3.28 5.06
CA ALA A 85 -9.11 -4.32 5.33
C ALA A 85 -8.73 -5.69 4.74
N GLU A 86 -8.00 -5.71 3.63
CA GLU A 86 -7.57 -6.95 2.98
C GLU A 86 -6.43 -7.62 3.74
N ALA A 87 -6.34 -8.94 3.65
CA ALA A 87 -5.24 -9.68 4.27
C ALA A 87 -3.93 -9.52 3.48
N MET A 88 -3.99 -9.72 2.16
CA MET A 88 -2.80 -9.80 1.31
C MET A 88 -2.46 -8.44 0.72
N TRP A 89 -1.21 -8.00 0.90
CA TRP A 89 -0.76 -6.68 0.44
C TRP A 89 -0.83 -6.51 -1.08
N TRP A 90 -0.69 -7.59 -1.85
CA TRP A 90 -0.77 -7.57 -3.32
C TRP A 90 -2.20 -7.53 -3.87
N GLN A 91 -3.21 -7.67 -3.01
CA GLN A 91 -4.62 -7.58 -3.39
C GLN A 91 -5.24 -6.22 -3.05
N CYS A 92 -4.46 -5.31 -2.45
CA CYS A 92 -4.93 -4.00 -2.01
C CYS A 92 -3.90 -2.90 -2.32
N HIS A 93 -4.31 -1.64 -2.14
CA HIS A 93 -3.48 -0.48 -2.46
C HIS A 93 -2.19 -0.38 -1.64
N ARG A 94 -2.05 -1.15 -0.54
CA ARG A 94 -0.81 -1.20 0.25
C ARG A 94 0.39 -1.62 -0.57
N GLY A 95 0.22 -2.43 -1.63
CA GLY A 95 1.31 -2.73 -2.56
C GLY A 95 1.88 -1.47 -3.22
N LEU A 96 1.02 -0.55 -3.67
CA LEU A 96 1.46 0.68 -4.34
C LEU A 96 2.09 1.69 -3.36
N ILE A 97 1.57 1.78 -2.15
CA ILE A 97 2.18 2.59 -1.10
C ILE A 97 3.56 2.02 -0.73
N ALA A 98 3.67 0.69 -0.64
CA ALA A 98 4.94 0.03 -0.33
C ALA A 98 5.97 0.24 -1.45
N ASP A 99 5.57 0.23 -2.72
CA ASP A 99 6.44 0.59 -3.85
C ASP A 99 6.98 2.00 -3.69
N ASP A 100 6.13 2.98 -3.35
CA ASP A 100 6.48 4.39 -3.16
C ASP A 100 7.49 4.59 -2.02
N PHE A 101 7.23 3.99 -0.86
CA PHE A 101 8.15 4.05 0.27
C PHE A 101 9.48 3.36 -0.05
N LYS A 102 9.45 2.20 -0.72
CA LYS A 102 10.67 1.50 -1.15
C LYS A 102 11.47 2.30 -2.17
N ALA A 103 10.81 2.94 -3.14
CA ALA A 103 11.44 3.83 -4.11
C ALA A 103 12.07 5.07 -3.45
N SER A 104 11.52 5.50 -2.31
CA SER A 104 12.03 6.58 -1.45
C SER A 104 13.15 6.13 -0.49
N GLY A 105 13.62 4.88 -0.57
CA GLY A 105 14.74 4.37 0.21
C GLY A 105 14.37 3.68 1.53
N TRP A 106 13.08 3.51 1.83
CA TRP A 106 12.66 2.74 3.01
C TRP A 106 12.77 1.24 2.77
N ARG A 107 13.19 0.49 3.80
CA ARG A 107 12.98 -0.95 3.83
C ARG A 107 11.56 -1.24 4.31
N VAL A 108 10.69 -1.67 3.40
CA VAL A 108 9.28 -1.99 3.71
C VAL A 108 9.14 -3.49 3.94
N VAL A 109 8.51 -3.88 5.06
CA VAL A 109 8.32 -5.28 5.46
C VAL A 109 6.84 -5.56 5.71
N HIS A 110 6.33 -6.64 5.12
CA HIS A 110 4.98 -7.14 5.30
C HIS A 110 4.93 -8.16 6.42
N LEU A 111 4.05 -7.95 7.41
CA LEU A 111 3.78 -8.92 8.47
C LEU A 111 2.70 -9.91 7.99
N MET A 112 3.12 -11.11 7.58
CA MET A 112 2.25 -12.09 6.92
C MET A 112 1.53 -13.00 7.91
N ALA A 113 2.24 -13.44 8.94
CA ALA A 113 1.71 -14.28 10.02
C ALA A 113 2.56 -14.09 11.29
N PRO A 114 2.14 -14.59 12.46
CA PRO A 114 3.00 -14.59 13.65
C PRO A 114 4.36 -15.22 13.35
N GLY A 115 5.44 -14.47 13.56
CA GLY A 115 6.81 -14.92 13.28
C GLY A 115 7.19 -14.97 11.80
N ARG A 116 6.30 -14.64 10.86
CA ARG A 116 6.58 -14.60 9.42
C ARG A 116 6.43 -13.18 8.88
N ALA A 117 7.55 -12.63 8.43
CA ALA A 117 7.62 -11.32 7.79
C ALA A 117 8.41 -11.42 6.49
N GLU A 118 8.02 -10.63 5.49
CA GLU A 118 8.63 -10.67 4.16
C GLU A 118 8.93 -9.25 3.70
N GLU A 119 10.14 -9.00 3.19
CA GLU A 119 10.43 -7.70 2.59
C GLU A 119 9.58 -7.51 1.33
N HIS A 120 9.03 -6.31 1.15
CA HIS A 120 8.26 -5.97 -0.02
C HIS A 120 9.10 -6.08 -1.30
N PRO A 121 8.76 -6.96 -2.24
CA PRO A 121 9.25 -6.83 -3.61
C PRO A 121 8.50 -5.69 -4.29
N TYR A 122 9.11 -5.02 -5.27
CA TYR A 122 8.34 -4.13 -6.13
C TYR A 122 7.18 -4.90 -6.77
N THR A 123 6.02 -4.27 -6.88
CA THR A 123 4.89 -4.87 -7.60
C THR A 123 5.26 -5.11 -9.07
N GLY A 124 4.66 -6.10 -9.71
CA GLY A 124 5.00 -6.45 -11.10
C GLY A 124 4.72 -5.35 -12.14
N ALA A 125 4.01 -4.29 -11.77
CA ALA A 125 3.79 -3.12 -12.64
C ALA A 125 4.78 -1.98 -12.34
N ALA A 126 5.48 -2.00 -11.20
CA ALA A 126 6.38 -0.95 -10.77
C ALA A 126 7.69 -0.97 -11.55
N ARG A 127 8.13 0.21 -11.97
CA ARG A 127 9.44 0.44 -12.59
C ARG A 127 10.15 1.59 -11.89
N ARG A 128 11.49 1.57 -11.92
CA ARG A 128 12.30 2.72 -11.53
C ARG A 128 12.88 3.38 -12.77
N VAL A 129 12.46 4.61 -13.04
CA VAL A 129 12.97 5.45 -14.14
C VAL A 129 13.62 6.68 -13.50
N ASP A 130 14.91 6.90 -13.76
CA ASP A 130 15.68 8.01 -13.17
C ASP A 130 15.56 8.11 -11.63
N GLY A 131 15.53 6.95 -10.97
CA GLY A 131 15.40 6.86 -9.51
C GLY A 131 13.99 7.10 -8.98
N ARG A 132 12.99 7.33 -9.83
CA ARG A 132 11.58 7.55 -9.47
C ARG A 132 10.71 6.35 -9.82
N LEU A 133 9.67 6.13 -9.03
CA LEU A 133 8.65 5.12 -9.29
C LEU A 133 7.80 5.53 -10.51
N SER A 134 7.60 4.60 -11.44
CA SER A 134 6.68 4.75 -12.58
C SER A 134 5.87 3.47 -12.80
N TYR A 135 4.62 3.63 -13.24
CA TYR A 135 3.73 2.56 -13.69
C TYR A 135 3.33 2.71 -15.17
N SER A 136 4.08 3.48 -15.96
CA SER A 136 3.93 3.50 -17.41
C SER A 136 4.45 2.20 -18.01
N ALA A 137 3.67 1.55 -18.89
CA ALA A 137 4.20 0.45 -19.69
C ALA A 137 5.26 0.99 -20.65
N ALA A 138 6.41 0.31 -20.76
CA ALA A 138 7.23 0.43 -21.96
C ALA A 138 6.52 -0.31 -23.11
N ASP A 139 6.85 0.02 -24.36
CA ASP A 139 6.09 -0.38 -25.57
C ASP A 139 5.76 -1.89 -25.69
N ASP A 140 6.40 -2.79 -24.93
CA ASP A 140 6.13 -4.23 -25.00
C ASP A 140 5.99 -5.01 -23.67
N GLU A 141 5.93 -4.32 -22.52
CA GLU A 141 5.93 -5.00 -21.21
C GLU A 141 4.82 -4.50 -20.27
N ARG A 142 3.67 -5.17 -20.35
CA ARG A 142 2.56 -5.03 -19.39
C ARG A 142 2.83 -5.88 -18.14
N GLN A 143 2.18 -5.54 -17.02
CA GLN A 143 2.28 -6.26 -15.74
C GLN A 143 2.37 -7.79 -15.94
N SER A 144 3.53 -8.36 -15.56
CA SER A 144 3.71 -9.81 -15.49
C SER A 144 2.79 -10.41 -14.42
N PRO A 145 2.40 -11.70 -14.53
CA PRO A 145 1.74 -12.41 -13.45
C PRO A 145 2.53 -12.21 -12.15
N LEU A 146 1.82 -11.96 -11.05
CA LEU A 146 2.45 -11.87 -9.74
C LEU A 146 2.86 -13.29 -9.33
N PHE A 147 4.11 -13.64 -9.63
CA PHE A 147 4.66 -15.01 -9.68
C PHE A 147 4.06 -15.88 -10.78
#